data_AF-A0A7V2VT02-F1
#
_entry.id   AF-A0A7V2VT02-F1
#
_cell.length_a   1.000
_cell.length_b   1.000
_cell.length_c   1.000
_cell.angle_alpha   90.00
_cell.angle_beta   90.00
_cell.angle_gamma   90.00
#
_symmetry.space_group_name_H-M   'P 1'
#
loop_
_entity.id
_entity.type
_entity.pdbx_description
1 polymer ?
#
loop_
_entity_poly.entity_id
_entity_poly.type
_entity_poly.pdbx_seq_one_letter_code
_entity_poly.pdbx_strand_id
1 'polypeptide(L)' 'AVDLPGGKIKNLSIGMAFTASPYPEFMAELISAGGLIEYTKKRIARRTKLAI' A
#
# COMPACT_ATOMS: atom_id res chain seq x y z
N ALA A 1 7.07 1.89 15.74
CA ALA A 1 7.61 1.80 14.36
C ALA A 1 6.84 0.72 13.61
N VAL A 2 6.57 0.91 12.32
CA VAL A 2 5.73 0.00 11.52
C VAL A 2 6.45 -0.35 10.22
N ASP A 3 6.52 -1.64 9.91
CA ASP A 3 7.03 -2.22 8.66
C ASP A 3 5.86 -2.89 7.95
N LEU A 4 5.33 -2.22 6.92
CA LEU A 4 4.17 -2.69 6.17
C LEU A 4 4.50 -3.88 5.24
N PRO A 5 5.63 -3.86 4.49
CA PRO A 5 6.04 -5.01 3.68
C PRO A 5 6.38 -6.26 4.52
N GLY A 6 7.02 -6.10 5.68
CA GLY A 6 7.40 -7.21 6.55
C GLY A 6 6.35 -7.58 7.60
N GLY A 7 5.24 -6.83 7.70
CA GLY A 7 4.17 -7.05 8.67
C GLY A 7 4.58 -6.83 10.13
N LYS A 8 5.71 -6.17 10.41
CA LYS A 8 6.22 -5.99 11.79
C LYS A 8 5.73 -4.69 12.41
N ILE A 9 5.21 -4.79 13.63
CA ILE A 9 4.74 -3.66 14.41
C ILE A 9 5.49 -3.62 15.73
N LYS A 10 6.21 -2.52 16.01
CA LYS A 10 6.88 -2.29 17.30
C LYS A 10 6.12 -1.26 18.12
N ASN A 11 5.60 -1.69 19.26
CA ASN A 11 5.06 -0.81 20.29
C ASN A 11 6.22 -0.16 21.06
N LEU A 12 6.30 1.16 20.98
CA LEU A 12 7.40 1.92 21.57
C LEU A 12 7.17 2.24 23.05
N SER A 13 5.93 2.18 23.54
CA SER A 13 5.58 2.49 24.93
C SER A 13 5.90 1.34 25.88
N ILE A 14 5.77 0.09 25.41
CA ILE A 14 5.96 -1.13 26.23
C ILE A 14 7.03 -2.08 25.68
N GLY A 15 7.72 -1.68 24.61
CA GLY A 15 8.86 -2.43 24.05
C GLY A 15 8.50 -3.74 23.32
N MET A 16 7.22 -4.05 23.14
CA MET A 16 6.78 -5.29 22.47
C MET A 16 6.75 -5.19 20.94
N ALA A 17 6.92 -6.34 20.28
CA ALA A 17 6.82 -6.48 18.83
C ALA A 17 5.74 -7.51 18.44
N PHE A 18 5.02 -7.21 17.36
CA PHE A 18 3.92 -8.01 16.84
C PHE A 18 4.13 -8.26 15.35
N THR A 19 3.62 -9.39 14.85
CA THR A 19 3.62 -9.72 13.43
C THR A 19 2.17 -9.79 12.94
N ALA A 20 1.87 -9.03 11.90
CA ALA A 20 0.63 -9.05 11.17
C ALA A 20 0.85 -9.61 9.76
N SER A 21 -0.23 -9.93 9.06
CA SER A 21 -0.13 -10.30 7.65
C SER A 21 0.50 -9.15 6.85
N PRO A 22 1.55 -9.41 6.06
CA PRO A 22 2.12 -8.44 5.14
C PRO A 22 1.09 -7.83 4.19
N TYR A 23 1.30 -6.57 3.82
CA TYR A 23 0.49 -5.96 2.77
C TYR A 23 0.98 -6.46 1.41
N PRO A 24 0.08 -6.95 0.54
CA PRO A 24 0.44 -7.26 -0.84
C PRO A 24 1.02 -6.04 -1.57
N GLU A 25 1.90 -6.26 -2.57
CA GLU A 25 2.57 -5.17 -3.30
C GLU A 25 1.60 -4.14 -3.89
N PHE A 26 0.48 -4.60 -4.48
CA PHE A 26 -0.50 -3.68 -5.10
C PHE A 26 -1.17 -2.74 -4.07
N MET A 27 -1.19 -3.09 -2.78
CA MET A 27 -1.73 -2.20 -1.74
C MET A 27 -0.86 -0.96 -1.58
N ALA A 28 0.46 -1.07 -1.77
CA ALA A 28 1.34 0.09 -1.77
C ALA A 28 0.96 1.06 -2.91
N GLU A 29 0.65 0.54 -4.09
CA GLU A 29 0.19 1.37 -5.21
C GLU A 29 -1.13 2.09 -4.91
N LEU A 30 -2.09 1.42 -4.27
CA LEU A 30 -3.35 2.05 -3.85
C LEU A 30 -3.11 3.18 -2.86
N ILE A 31 -2.28 2.94 -1.85
CA ILE A 31 -1.96 3.94 -0.82
C ILE A 31 -1.22 5.12 -1.45
N SER A 32 -0.19 4.87 -2.26
CA SER A 32 0.56 5.91 -2.98
C SER A 32 -0.31 6.68 -3.99
N ALA A 33 -1.35 6.04 -4.55
CA ALA A 33 -2.26 6.71 -5.46
C ALA A 33 -3.24 7.66 -4.75
N GLY A 34 -3.37 7.60 -3.42
CA GLY A 34 -4.39 8.34 -2.66
C GLY A 34 -5.71 7.58 -2.52
N GLY A 35 -5.70 6.26 -2.71
CA GLY A 35 -6.86 5.38 -2.56
C GLY A 35 -7.36 4.79 -3.87
N LEU A 36 -8.38 3.95 -3.76
CA LEU A 36 -8.92 3.12 -4.85
C LEU A 36 -9.44 3.95 -6.03
N ILE A 37 -10.12 5.07 -5.76
CA ILE A 37 -10.70 5.92 -6.81
C ILE A 37 -9.59 6.51 -7.68
N GLU A 38 -8.56 7.10 -7.07
CA GLU A 38 -7.46 7.72 -7.81
C GLU A 38 -6.60 6.69 -8.53
N TYR A 39 -6.35 5.53 -7.92
CA TYR A 39 -5.69 4.41 -8.59
C TYR A 39 -6.44 3.99 -9.86
N THR A 40 -7.77 3.86 -9.75
CA THR A 40 -8.61 3.43 -10.87
C THR A 40 -8.63 4.47 -11.98
N LYS A 41 -8.75 5.77 -11.66
CA LYS A 41 -8.64 6.87 -12.63
C LYS A 41 -7.31 6.82 -13.39
N LYS A 42 -6.18 6.70 -12.67
CA LYS A 42 -4.84 6.59 -13.28
C LYS A 42 -4.71 5.34 -14.14
N ARG A 43 -5.28 4.21 -13.72
CA ARG A 43 -5.28 2.95 -14.48
C ARG A 43 -6.05 3.08 -15.80
N ILE A 44 -7.23 3.68 -15.77
CA ILE A 44 -8.04 3.93 -16.98
C ILE A 44 -7.30 4.89 -17.92
N ALA A 45 -6.79 6.01 -17.41
CA ALA A 45 -6.06 6.99 -18.21
C ALA A 45 -4.80 6.40 -18.89
N ARG A 46 -4.05 5.54 -18.18
CA ARG A 46 -2.90 4.80 -18.75
C ARG A 46 -3.34 3.88 -19.89
N ARG A 47 -4.43 3.13 -19.70
CA ARG A 47 -4.96 2.21 -20.72
C ARG A 47 -5.42 2.96 -21.97
N THR A 48 -6.04 4.13 -21.82
CA THR A 48 -6.46 4.95 -22.97
C THR A 48 -5.27 5.54 -23.71
N LYS A 49 -4.22 6.02 -23.02
CA LYS A 49 -2.98 6.53 -23.65
C LYS A 49 -2.18 5.48 -24.43
N LEU A 50 -2.31 4.20 -24.08
CA LEU A 50 -1.64 3.08 -24.78
C LEU A 50 -2.36 2.66 -26.07
N ALA A 51 -3.61 3.09 -26.26
CA ALA A 51 -4.45 2.68 -27.39
C ALA A 51 -4.47 3.70 -28.55
N ILE A 52 -3.68 4.77 -28.46
CA ILE A 52 -3.51 5.86 -29.43
C ILE A 52 -2.03 5.96 -29.79
#